data_AF-A0A349BXE6-F1
#
_entry.id   AF-A0A349BXE6-F1
#
_cell.length_a   1.000
_cell.length_b   1.000
_cell.length_c   1.000
_cell.angle_alpha   90.00
_cell.angle_beta   90.00
_cell.angle_gamma   90.00
#
_symmetry.space_group_name_H-M   'P 1'
#
loop_
_entity.id
_entity.type
_entity.pdbx_description
1 polymer ?
#
loop_
_entity_poly.entity_id
_entity_poly.type
_entity_poly.pdbx_seq_one_letter_code
_entity_poly.pdbx_strand_id
1 'polypeptide(L)'
;MDYRIDLTGIGSRSELHDRLQEALPLPAWYGRNLDAFYDCLTEQTEEWNLIFCGTPDADAVPPAYMDALRRLCRAAQAENDRLHIFFEE
;
A
#
# COMPACT_ATOMS: atom_id res chain seq x y z
N MET A 1 -0.41 2.73 -14.96
CA MET A 1 -0.70 1.29 -14.71
C MET A 1 -1.61 1.21 -13.51
N ASP A 2 -2.68 0.44 -13.59
CA ASP A 2 -3.71 0.40 -12.54
C ASP A 2 -3.60 -0.89 -11.73
N TYR A 3 -3.40 -0.73 -10.42
CA TYR A 3 -3.21 -1.81 -9.46
C TYR A 3 -4.32 -1.75 -8.43
N ARG A 4 -5.08 -2.83 -8.32
CA ARG A 4 -6.17 -2.93 -7.36
C ARG A 4 -5.77 -3.86 -6.22
N ILE A 5 -5.88 -3.36 -5.00
CA ILE A 5 -5.47 -4.06 -3.78
C ILE A 5 -6.73 -4.29 -2.95
N ASP A 6 -7.20 -5.54 -2.90
CA ASP A 6 -8.29 -5.93 -2.03
C ASP A 6 -7.76 -6.23 -0.62
N LEU A 7 -8.20 -5.42 0.33
CA LEU A 7 -7.87 -5.55 1.75
C LEU A 7 -8.88 -6.42 2.51
N THR A 8 -9.91 -6.92 1.83
CA THR A 8 -10.98 -7.70 2.44
C THR A 8 -10.43 -9.03 2.99
N GLY A 9 -10.78 -9.34 4.24
CA GLY A 9 -10.38 -10.59 4.88
C GLY A 9 -8.89 -10.69 5.24
N ILE A 10 -8.14 -9.58 5.20
CA ILE A 10 -6.79 -9.55 5.74
C ILE A 10 -6.83 -9.76 7.26
N GLY A 11 -6.24 -10.87 7.71
CA GLY A 11 -6.16 -11.28 9.10
C GLY A 11 -4.88 -10.86 9.82
N SER A 12 -3.93 -10.20 9.14
CA SER A 12 -2.68 -9.72 9.75
C SER A 12 -1.92 -8.71 8.87
N ARG A 13 -1.04 -7.92 9.51
CA ARG A 13 -0.08 -7.03 8.81
C ARG A 13 0.76 -7.76 7.75
N SER A 14 1.16 -8.99 8.05
CA SER A 14 1.93 -9.82 7.10
C SER A 14 1.12 -10.14 5.84
N GLU A 15 -0.16 -10.49 5.98
CA GLU A 15 -1.06 -10.75 4.85
C GLU A 15 -1.30 -9.48 4.02
N LEU A 16 -1.38 -8.31 4.67
CA LEU A 16 -1.43 -7.03 3.96
C LEU A 16 -0.21 -6.82 3.07
N HIS A 17 0.99 -7.05 3.61
CA HIS A 17 2.21 -6.94 2.81
C HIS A 17 2.33 -8.02 1.74
N ASP A 18 1.72 -9.19 1.95
CA ASP A 18 1.64 -10.24 0.94
C ASP A 18 0.76 -9.78 -0.23
N ARG A 19 -0.45 -9.27 0.06
CA ARG A 19 -1.36 -8.70 -0.96
C ARG A 19 -0.73 -7.56 -1.74
N LEU A 20 0.05 -6.71 -1.08
CA LEU A 20 0.80 -5.65 -1.75
C LEU A 20 1.85 -6.21 -2.72
N GLN A 21 2.59 -7.25 -2.35
CA GLN A 21 3.56 -7.91 -3.23
C GLN A 21 2.91 -8.71 -4.36
N GLU A 22 1.72 -9.25 -4.14
CA GLU A 22 0.98 -9.94 -5.19
C GLU A 22 0.40 -8.94 -6.20
N ALA A 23 -0.11 -7.80 -5.72
CA ALA A 23 -0.71 -6.78 -6.58
C ALA A 23 0.34 -5.94 -7.32
N LEU A 24 1.45 -5.61 -6.66
CA LEU A 24 2.47 -4.72 -7.18
C LEU A 24 3.76 -5.48 -7.49
N PRO A 25 4.47 -5.15 -8.56
CA PRO A 25 5.78 -5.72 -8.84
C PRO A 25 6.84 -5.11 -7.90
N LEU A 26 6.71 -5.38 -6.61
CA LEU A 26 7.63 -4.88 -5.59
C LEU A 26 8.98 -5.59 -5.72
N PRO A 27 10.08 -4.85 -5.54
CA PRO A 27 11.42 -5.41 -5.63
C PRO A 27 11.71 -6.41 -4.50
N ALA A 28 12.68 -7.29 -4.73
CA ALA A 28 13.05 -8.36 -3.80
C ALA A 28 13.52 -7.85 -2.41
N TRP A 29 13.90 -6.57 -2.31
CA TRP A 29 14.29 -5.94 -1.06
C TRP A 29 13.11 -5.43 -0.22
N TYR A 30 11.86 -5.56 -0.70
CA TYR A 30 10.66 -5.19 0.04
C TYR A 30 10.50 -6.03 1.30
N GLY A 31 11.01 -5.50 2.42
CA GLY A 31 11.10 -6.20 3.71
C GLY A 31 9.79 -6.27 4.50
N ARG A 32 8.62 -6.16 3.85
CA ARG A 32 7.29 -6.17 4.51
C ARG A 32 7.19 -5.14 5.65
N ASN A 33 7.66 -3.92 5.38
CA ASN A 33 7.54 -2.79 6.29
C ASN A 33 7.03 -1.55 5.54
N LEU A 34 6.41 -0.63 6.28
CA LEU A 34 5.93 0.65 5.74
C LEU A 34 7.06 1.47 5.13
N ASP A 35 8.21 1.61 5.80
CA ASP A 35 9.35 2.35 5.26
C ASP A 35 9.84 1.79 3.92
N ALA A 36 9.93 0.46 3.80
CA ALA A 36 10.30 -0.18 2.54
C ALA A 36 9.23 0.03 1.45
N PHE A 37 7.96 0.07 1.84
CA PHE A 37 6.87 0.38 0.93
C PHE A 37 6.97 1.82 0.42
N TYR A 38 7.23 2.78 1.31
CA TYR A 38 7.44 4.18 0.93
C TYR A 38 8.55 4.32 -0.09
N ASP A 39 9.71 3.72 0.20
CA ASP A 39 10.88 3.74 -0.66
C ASP A 39 10.54 3.20 -2.06
N CYS A 40 9.86 2.05 -2.14
CA CYS A 40 9.38 1.49 -3.41
C CYS A 40 8.50 2.46 -4.19
N LEU A 41 7.60 3.18 -3.51
CA LEU A 41 6.65 4.10 -4.12
C LEU A 41 7.31 5.40 -4.60
N THR A 42 8.27 5.92 -3.85
CA THR A 42 9.00 7.15 -4.19
C THR A 42 10.07 6.93 -5.23
N GLU A 43 10.73 5.77 -5.22
CA GLU A 43 11.69 5.38 -6.25
C GLU A 43 11.00 4.94 -7.56
N GLN A 44 9.68 4.74 -7.54
CA GLN A 44 8.98 4.27 -8.70
C GLN A 44 8.95 5.32 -9.81
N THR A 45 9.39 4.90 -11.00
CA THR A 45 9.52 5.79 -12.16
C THR A 45 8.33 5.75 -13.10
N GLU A 46 7.51 4.69 -13.07
CA GLU A 46 6.31 4.59 -13.89
C GLU A 46 5.08 5.19 -13.20
N GLU A 47 4.09 5.54 -14.02
CA GLU A 47 2.80 6.05 -13.52
C GLU A 47 1.98 4.91 -12.92
N TRP A 48 1.74 4.98 -11.61
CA TRP A 48 1.06 3.95 -10.84
C TRP A 48 -0.22 4.48 -10.21
N ASN A 49 -1.34 3.85 -10.55
CA ASN A 49 -2.65 4.11 -9.98
C ASN A 49 -2.98 2.96 -9.02
N LEU A 50 -2.80 3.20 -7.72
CA LEU A 50 -3.11 2.25 -6.65
C LEU A 50 -4.53 2.48 -6.16
N ILE A 51 -5.36 1.45 -6.21
CA ILE A 51 -6.75 1.50 -5.77
C ILE A 51 -6.91 0.47 -4.65
N PHE A 52 -6.97 0.95 -3.43
CA PHE A 52 -7.22 0.14 -2.24
C PHE A 52 -8.72 -0.02 -2.07
N CYS A 53 -9.21 -1.26 -1.99
CA CYS A 53 -10.62 -1.59 -1.84
C CYS A 53 -10.84 -2.48 -0.63
N GLY A 54 -12.01 -2.32 -0.01
CA GLY A 54 -12.37 -3.10 1.16
C GLY A 54 -11.61 -2.64 2.41
N THR A 55 -12.10 -3.09 3.56
CA THR A 55 -11.50 -2.79 4.85
C THR A 55 -10.87 -4.06 5.42
N PRO A 56 -9.60 -4.01 5.87
CA PRO A 56 -9.02 -5.11 6.61
C PRO A 56 -9.77 -5.30 7.93
N ASP A 57 -9.67 -6.49 8.50
CA ASP A 57 -10.30 -6.75 9.78
C ASP A 57 -9.66 -5.85 10.86
N ALA A 58 -10.49 -5.10 11.58
CA ALA A 58 -10.01 -4.12 12.55
C ALA A 58 -9.30 -4.77 13.76
N ASP A 59 -9.61 -6.03 14.05
CA ASP A 59 -8.93 -6.82 15.08
C ASP A 59 -7.54 -7.28 14.60
N ALA A 60 -7.41 -7.54 13.31
CA ALA A 60 -6.17 -7.96 12.65
C ALA A 60 -5.20 -6.82 12.39
N VAL A 61 -5.70 -5.71 11.84
CA VAL A 61 -4.91 -4.54 11.48
C VAL A 61 -5.41 -3.35 12.26
N PRO A 62 -4.64 -2.87 13.24
CA PRO A 62 -5.06 -1.74 14.05
C PRO A 62 -5.39 -0.52 13.17
N PRO A 63 -6.45 0.24 13.47
CA PRO A 63 -6.79 1.44 12.72
C PRO A 63 -5.65 2.47 12.71
N ALA A 64 -4.83 2.51 13.77
CA ALA A 64 -3.62 3.34 13.81
C ALA A 64 -2.60 2.97 12.73
N TYR A 65 -2.49 1.69 12.37
CA TYR A 65 -1.62 1.22 11.29
C TYR A 65 -2.19 1.60 9.92
N MET A 66 -3.52 1.52 9.75
CA MET A 66 -4.19 2.03 8.56
C MET A 66 -4.03 3.54 8.38
N ASP A 67 -4.08 4.30 9.47
CA ASP A 67 -3.81 5.75 9.45
C ASP A 67 -2.35 6.02 9.03
N ALA A 68 -1.39 5.26 9.56
CA ALA A 68 0.01 5.34 9.16
C ALA A 68 0.22 5.02 7.68
N LEU A 69 -0.40 3.96 7.15
CA LEU A 69 -0.35 3.61 5.73
C LEU A 69 -0.94 4.75 4.87
N ARG A 70 -2.10 5.29 5.24
CA ARG A 70 -2.73 6.41 4.51
C ARG A 70 -1.85 7.66 4.49
N ARG A 71 -1.21 8.00 5.62
CA ARG A 71 -0.27 9.12 5.71
C ARG A 71 0.94 8.90 4.80
N LEU A 72 1.50 7.70 4.85
CA LEU A 72 2.64 7.31 4.04
C LEU A 72 2.31 7.38 2.55
N CYS A 73 1.18 6.82 2.13
CA CYS A 73 0.70 6.91 0.76
C CYS A 73 0.59 8.37 0.31
N ARG A 74 -0.03 9.24 1.11
CA ARG A 74 -0.13 10.67 0.80
C ARG A 74 1.23 11.36 0.68
N ALA A 75 2.17 11.02 1.56
CA ALA A 75 3.52 11.56 1.50
C ALA A 75 4.24 11.11 0.22
N ALA A 76 4.15 9.81 -0.13
CA ALA A 76 4.77 9.27 -1.33
C ALA A 76 4.18 9.90 -2.61
N GLN A 77 2.87 10.13 -2.65
CA GLN A 77 2.23 10.86 -3.76
C GLN A 77 2.67 12.32 -3.86
N ALA A 78 2.97 12.97 -2.74
CA ALA A 78 3.45 14.34 -2.74
C ALA A 78 4.91 14.44 -3.23
N GLU A 79 5.71 13.39 -3.02
CA GLU A 79 7.07 13.30 -3.54
C GLU A 79 7.12 12.79 -4.99
N ASN A 80 6.12 12.02 -5.41
CA ASN A 80 6.04 11.43 -6.75
C ASN A 80 4.70 11.77 -7.43
N ASP A 81 4.71 12.80 -8.29
CA ASP A 81 3.54 13.24 -9.06
C ASP A 81 2.94 12.14 -9.98
N ARG A 82 3.70 11.08 -10.29
CA ARG A 82 3.24 9.96 -11.11
C ARG A 82 2.51 8.89 -10.31
N LEU A 83 2.50 9.03 -8.98
CA LEU A 83 1.87 8.11 -8.08
C LEU A 83 0.49 8.63 -7.69
N HIS A 84 -0.53 7.85 -8.02
CA HIS A 84 -1.91 8.17 -7.67
C HIS A 84 -2.46 7.04 -6.80
N ILE A 85 -2.89 7.37 -5.58
CA ILE A 85 -3.41 6.42 -4.61
C ILE A 85 -4.82 6.83 -4.23
N PHE A 86 -5.74 5.87 -4.37
CA PHE A 86 -7.14 6.00 -4.04
C PHE A 86 -7.53 4.92 -3.03
N PHE A 87 -8.34 5.28 -2.06
CA PHE A 87 -8.94 4.35 -1.12
C PHE A 87 -10.45 4.37 -1.36
N GLU A 88 -11.01 3.27 -1.84
CA GLU A 88 -12.45 3.03 -1.92
C GLU A 88 -12.94 2.57 -0.54
N GLU A 89 -13.87 3.33 0.05
CA GLU A 89 -14.56 3.03 1.31
C GLU A 89 -15.78 2.12 1.09
#